data_AF-A0A969GJ65-F1
#
_entry.id   AF-A0A969GJ65-F1
#
_cell.length_a   1.000
_cell.length_b   1.000
_cell.length_c   1.000
_cell.angle_alpha   90.00
_cell.angle_beta   90.00
_cell.angle_gamma   90.00
#
_symmetry.space_group_name_H-M   'P 1'
#
loop_
_entity.id
_entity.type
_entity.pdbx_description
1 polymer ?
#
loop_
_entity_poly.entity_id
_entity_poly.type
_entity_poly.pdbx_seq_one_letter_code
_entity_poly.pdbx_strand_id
1 'polypeptide(L)'
;MSLLPSGKGAAALGKAIGLSILTPNYDPVPAFKFYVFVDLGLGLSLNAITEFAGGFSNCDGLEMTRDYEEYREGGLNHYTHKLPGRPSLAT
;
A
#
# COMPACT_ATOMS: atom_id res chain seq x y z
N MET A 1 -53.44 -15.39 1.05
CA MET A 1 -52.42 -16.43 1.32
C MET A 1 -51.06 -15.74 1.18
N SER A 2 -50.55 -15.20 2.28
CA SER A 2 -49.34 -14.37 2.35
C SER A 2 -48.15 -15.23 2.77
N LEU A 3 -47.11 -15.28 1.94
CA LEU A 3 -45.83 -15.88 2.30
C LEU A 3 -44.82 -14.76 2.51
N LEU A 4 -44.48 -14.55 3.79
CA LEU A 4 -43.34 -13.75 4.23
C LEU A 4 -42.03 -14.43 3.79
N PRO A 5 -41.00 -13.69 3.38
CA PRO A 5 -39.66 -14.24 3.25
C PRO A 5 -39.06 -14.49 4.64
N SER A 6 -38.95 -15.76 5.01
CA SER A 6 -38.15 -16.25 6.14
C SER A 6 -36.72 -16.50 5.67
N GLY A 7 -35.73 -15.84 6.29
CA GLY A 7 -34.33 -16.21 6.07
C GLY A 7 -33.28 -15.23 6.55
N LYS A 8 -33.14 -15.13 7.88
CA LYS A 8 -31.86 -14.95 8.61
C LYS A 8 -30.82 -13.95 8.04
N GLY A 9 -30.75 -12.79 8.67
CA GLY A 9 -29.63 -11.85 8.56
C GLY A 9 -29.73 -10.78 9.64
N ALA A 10 -29.83 -11.21 10.89
CA ALA A 10 -29.92 -10.32 12.04
C ALA A 10 -28.62 -9.55 12.24
N ALA A 11 -28.79 -8.24 12.46
CA ALA A 11 -28.00 -7.38 13.33
C ALA A 11 -26.52 -7.14 13.01
N ALA A 12 -26.21 -5.93 12.56
CA ALA A 12 -25.02 -5.21 13.04
C ALA A 12 -25.23 -3.69 12.97
N LEU A 13 -26.22 -3.18 13.72
CA LEU A 13 -26.23 -1.80 14.19
C LEU A 13 -26.07 -1.86 15.71
N GLY A 14 -24.85 -1.65 16.21
CA GLY A 14 -24.53 -1.81 17.63
C GLY A 14 -23.27 -1.06 18.00
N LYS A 15 -23.46 0.19 18.42
CA LYS A 15 -22.47 1.10 19.00
C LYS A 15 -22.08 0.59 20.40
N ALA A 16 -20.81 0.30 20.66
CA ALA A 16 -20.26 0.21 22.02
C ALA A 16 -18.75 0.50 22.05
N ILE A 17 -18.32 1.69 22.51
CA ILE A 17 -17.59 1.95 23.76
C ILE A 17 -16.49 0.92 24.13
N GLY A 18 -15.23 1.34 23.99
CA GLY A 18 -14.07 0.85 24.76
C GLY A 18 -13.76 -0.65 24.67
N LEU A 19 -13.18 -1.10 23.56
CA LEU A 19 -12.53 -2.41 23.47
C LEU A 19 -11.13 -2.20 22.89
N SER A 20 -10.12 -2.64 23.62
CA SER A 20 -8.70 -2.61 23.24
C SER A 20 -8.50 -2.90 21.75
N ILE A 21 -7.73 -2.05 21.07
CA ILE A 21 -7.46 -2.11 19.64
C ILE A 21 -6.79 -3.46 19.31
N LEU A 22 -7.61 -4.46 18.99
CA LEU A 22 -7.20 -5.67 18.29
C LEU A 22 -6.97 -5.25 16.85
N THR A 23 -5.76 -4.84 16.49
CA THR A 23 -5.37 -4.83 15.09
C THR A 23 -5.47 -6.27 14.60
N PRO A 24 -6.43 -6.63 13.73
CA PRO A 24 -6.46 -7.99 13.19
C PRO A 24 -5.12 -8.23 12.50
N ASN A 25 -4.51 -9.39 12.76
CA ASN A 25 -3.36 -9.83 11.98
C ASN A 25 -3.83 -9.92 10.51
N TYR A 26 -3.44 -8.96 9.70
CA TYR A 26 -3.80 -8.91 8.29
C TYR A 26 -2.94 -9.92 7.54
N ASP A 27 -3.57 -10.87 6.85
CA ASP A 27 -2.87 -11.82 5.99
C ASP A 27 -2.17 -11.04 4.85
N PRO A 28 -0.89 -11.28 4.52
CA PRO A 28 -0.24 -10.62 3.40
C PRO A 28 -1.07 -10.68 2.11
N VAL A 29 -1.08 -9.56 1.38
CA VAL A 29 -1.77 -9.48 0.09
C VAL A 29 -1.05 -10.37 -0.92
N PRO A 30 -1.78 -11.21 -1.68
CA PRO A 30 -1.16 -12.08 -2.68
C PRO A 30 -0.51 -11.28 -3.82
N ALA A 31 0.71 -11.66 -4.20
CA ALA A 31 1.47 -10.98 -5.25
C ALA A 31 0.91 -11.19 -6.68
N PHE A 32 0.04 -12.18 -6.91
CA PHE A 32 -0.51 -12.48 -8.23
C PHE A 32 -1.76 -11.64 -8.60
N LYS A 33 -2.31 -10.86 -7.66
CA LYS A 33 -3.53 -10.06 -7.89
C LYS A 33 -3.18 -8.58 -7.92
N PHE A 34 -2.80 -8.09 -9.10
CA PHE A 34 -2.42 -6.69 -9.31
C PHE A 34 -3.06 -6.10 -10.57
N TYR A 35 -3.14 -4.78 -10.61
CA TYR A 35 -3.59 -4.01 -11.76
C TYR A 35 -2.54 -2.96 -12.10
N VAL A 36 -2.23 -2.80 -13.38
CA VAL A 36 -1.26 -1.81 -13.87
C VAL A 36 -1.99 -0.77 -14.67
N PHE A 37 -1.80 0.48 -14.29
CA PHE A 37 -2.28 1.65 -15.01
C PHE A 37 -1.06 2.43 -15.50
N VAL A 38 -1.04 2.79 -16.77
CA VAL A 38 0.04 3.57 -17.37
C VAL A 38 -0.55 4.88 -17.86
N ASP A 39 -0.14 5.96 -17.21
CA ASP A 39 -0.43 7.32 -17.67
C ASP A 39 0.57 7.69 -18.77
N LEU A 40 0.06 8.01 -19.95
CA LEU A 40 0.86 8.41 -21.12
C LEU A 40 1.18 9.92 -21.14
N GLY A 41 0.72 10.69 -20.16
CA GLY A 41 1.05 12.12 -20.01
C GLY A 41 0.52 13.01 -21.14
N LEU A 42 -0.40 12.51 -21.97
CA LEU A 42 -0.93 13.23 -23.14
C LEU A 42 -1.93 14.32 -22.79
N GLY A 43 -2.18 14.60 -21.50
CA GLY A 43 -3.11 15.62 -21.03
C GLY A 43 -4.57 15.37 -21.42
N LEU A 44 -4.87 14.20 -22.02
CA LEU A 44 -6.21 13.79 -22.41
C LEU A 44 -6.93 13.21 -21.19
N SER A 45 -7.41 14.10 -20.32
CA SER A 45 -8.43 13.76 -19.32
C SER A 45 -9.75 13.50 -20.03
N LEU A 46 -9.87 12.36 -20.72
CA LEU A 46 -11.15 11.86 -21.19
C LEU A 46 -11.53 10.66 -20.33
N ASN A 47 -12.58 10.85 -19.53
CA ASN A 47 -13.33 9.86 -18.76
C ASN A 47 -13.94 8.73 -19.65
N ALA A 48 -13.19 8.20 -20.62
CA ALA A 48 -13.71 7.32 -21.65
C ALA A 48 -12.71 6.25 -22.13
N ILE A 49 -11.43 6.30 -21.75
CA ILE A 49 -10.52 5.18 -22.00
C ILE A 49 -9.96 4.74 -20.66
N THR A 50 -10.50 3.63 -20.18
CA THR A 50 -9.81 2.68 -19.32
C THR A 50 -8.32 2.62 -19.68
N GLU A 51 -7.48 3.32 -18.92
CA GLU A 51 -6.00 3.26 -18.97
C GLU A 51 -5.49 1.92 -18.45
N PHE A 52 -6.17 0.83 -18.82
CA PHE A 52 -5.78 -0.52 -18.51
C PHE A 52 -4.72 -0.93 -19.51
N ALA A 53 -3.46 -0.76 -19.15
CA ALA A 53 -2.32 -1.10 -19.98
C ALA A 53 -2.07 -2.62 -20.05
N GLY A 54 -3.12 -3.44 -20.18
CA GLY A 54 -3.00 -4.87 -20.48
C GLY A 54 -2.50 -5.78 -19.33
N GLY A 55 -2.76 -7.08 -19.49
CA GLY A 55 -2.48 -8.13 -18.51
C GLY A 55 -1.01 -8.54 -18.47
N PHE A 56 -0.19 -7.76 -17.77
CA PHE A 56 1.17 -8.14 -17.46
C PHE A 56 1.20 -9.42 -16.62
N SER A 57 2.12 -10.34 -16.94
CA SER A 57 2.36 -11.53 -16.13
C SER A 57 3.25 -11.24 -14.92
N ASN A 58 3.99 -10.13 -14.94
CA ASN A 58 4.88 -9.70 -13.86
C ASN A 58 5.10 -8.17 -13.91
N CYS A 59 5.38 -7.55 -12.75
CA CYS A 59 5.73 -6.15 -12.57
C CYS A 59 6.89 -6.02 -11.58
N ASP A 60 8.11 -5.86 -12.11
CA ASP A 60 9.34 -5.69 -11.33
C ASP A 60 9.92 -4.28 -11.55
N GLY A 61 10.91 -3.90 -10.74
CA GLY A 61 11.68 -2.66 -10.92
C GLY A 61 11.19 -1.45 -10.13
N LEU A 62 10.12 -1.59 -9.34
CA LEU A 62 9.71 -0.55 -8.38
C LEU A 62 10.55 -0.65 -7.10
N GLU A 63 11.77 -0.14 -7.16
CA GLU A 63 12.69 -0.11 -6.02
C GLU A 63 13.13 1.33 -5.70
N MET A 64 13.12 1.67 -4.41
CA MET A 64 13.61 2.94 -3.89
C MET A 64 14.72 2.65 -2.89
N THR A 65 15.93 3.13 -3.19
CA THR A 65 17.12 2.98 -2.35
C THR A 65 17.52 4.31 -1.74
N ARG A 66 18.33 4.27 -0.68
CA ARG A 66 18.88 5.48 -0.06
C ARG A 66 20.25 5.19 0.54
N ASP A 67 21.23 5.96 0.13
CA ASP A 67 22.55 5.92 0.72
C ASP A 67 22.57 6.62 2.08
N TYR A 68 23.52 6.22 2.93
CA TYR A 68 23.77 6.90 4.20
C TYR A 68 25.23 7.32 4.29
N GLU A 69 25.47 8.47 4.92
CA GLU A 69 26.80 8.96 5.24
C GLU A 69 27.12 8.64 6.69
N GLU A 70 28.29 8.05 6.95
CA GLU A 70 28.76 7.77 8.30
C GLU A 70 29.60 8.92 8.85
N TYR A 71 29.16 9.50 9.96
CA TYR A 71 29.87 10.57 10.65
C TYR A 71 30.32 10.14 12.04
N ARG A 72 31.65 10.20 12.28
CA ARG A 72 32.26 9.94 13.59
C ARG A 72 32.52 11.26 14.29
N GLU A 73 31.70 11.55 15.29
CA GLU A 73 31.82 12.77 16.09
C GLU A 73 32.98 12.67 17.08
N GLY A 74 33.68 13.79 17.30
CA GLY A 74 34.72 13.87 18.32
C GLY A 74 34.12 13.84 19.73
N GLY A 75 34.67 13.01 20.62
CA GLY A 75 34.21 12.88 22.01
C GLY A 75 33.20 11.75 22.23
N LEU A 76 32.70 11.13 21.16
CA LEU A 76 31.78 9.98 21.23
C LEU A 76 32.33 8.77 20.46
N ASN A 77 33.33 8.11 21.05
CA ASN A 77 34.09 7.04 20.37
C ASN A 77 33.37 5.69 20.24
N HIS A 78 32.17 5.55 20.82
CA HIS A 78 31.40 4.31 20.84
C HIS A 78 30.18 4.33 19.91
N TYR A 79 29.96 5.42 19.17
CA TYR A 79 28.82 5.58 18.28
C TYR A 79 29.23 6.22 16.94
N THR A 80 28.59 5.80 15.85
CA THR A 80 28.78 6.40 14.52
C THR A 80 27.41 6.85 14.02
N HIS A 81 27.29 8.14 13.73
CA HIS A 81 26.05 8.71 13.19
C HIS A 81 25.88 8.26 11.75
N LYS A 82 24.66 7.85 11.38
CA LYS A 82 24.28 7.55 10.00
C LYS A 82 23.32 8.61 9.51
N LEU A 83 23.79 9.49 8.64
CA LEU A 83 23.01 10.59 8.09
C LEU A 83 22.35 10.13 6.79
N PRO A 84 21.04 10.34 6.62
CA PRO A 84 20.32 9.81 5.47
C PRO A 84 20.56 10.67 4.22
N GLY A 85 21.14 10.09 3.16
CA GLY A 85 21.46 10.72 1.87
C GLY A 85 20.23 11.03 1.03
N ARG A 86 20.35 11.22 -0.29
CA ARG A 86 19.16 11.39 -1.15
C ARG A 86 18.59 10.02 -1.53
N PRO A 87 17.25 9.87 -1.63
CA PRO A 87 16.70 8.65 -2.18
C PRO A 87 16.96 8.57 -3.69
N SER A 88 17.31 7.38 -4.17
CA SER A 88 17.42 7.01 -5.58
C SER A 88 16.29 6.06 -5.93
N LEU A 89 15.64 6.32 -7.07
CA LEU A 89 14.65 5.42 -7.63
C LEU A 89 15.33 4.56 -8.70
N ALA A 90 15.05 3.26 -8.74
CA ALA A 90 15.48 2.40 -9.83
C ALA A 90 14.95 2.98 -11.15
N THR A 91 15.86 3.21 -12.10
CA THR A 91 15.59 3.76 -13.44
C THR A 91 15.70 2.67 -14.49
#